data_AF-A0A1J5S0Y1-F1
#
_entry.id   AF-A0A1J5S0Y1-F1
#
_cell.length_a   1.000
_cell.length_b   1.000
_cell.length_c   1.000
_cell.angle_alpha   90.00
_cell.angle_beta   90.00
_cell.angle_gamma   90.00
#
_symmetry.space_group_name_H-M   'P 1'
#
loop_
_entity.id
_entity.type
_entity.pdbx_description
1 polymer ?
#
loop_
_entity_poly.entity_id
_entity_poly.type
_entity_poly.pdbx_seq_one_letter_code
_entity_poly.pdbx_strand_id
1 'polypeptide(L)' 'MPKEAGRLLKHAEAFRYVADYSDNAVDLADARNMVEQAESFVAIVRSILERPDPDGEQAPGMKP' A
#
# COMPACT_ATOMS: atom_id res chain seq x y z
N MET A 1 4.59 8.16 1.31
CA MET A 1 4.22 6.88 0.67
C MET A 1 5.37 6.37 -0.19
N PRO A 2 5.88 5.15 0.02
CA PRO A 2 6.93 4.54 -0.80
C PRO A 2 6.48 4.38 -2.26
N LYS A 3 7.42 4.54 -3.22
CA LYS A 3 7.14 4.44 -4.65
C LYS A 3 6.68 3.04 -5.05
N GLU A 4 7.25 2.05 -4.39
CA GLU A 4 7.01 0.61 -4.59
C GLU A 4 5.56 0.27 -4.22
N ALA A 5 5.04 0.83 -3.12
CA ALA A 5 3.65 0.67 -2.73
C ALA A 5 2.68 1.24 -3.79
N GLY A 6 3.02 2.40 -4.38
CA GLY A 6 2.24 2.96 -5.49
C GLY A 6 2.25 2.08 -6.75
N ARG A 7 3.33 1.35 -7.02
CA ARG A 7 3.41 0.42 -8.17
C ARG A 7 2.50 -0.79 -8.01
N LEU A 8 2.29 -1.28 -6.78
CA LEU A 8 1.36 -2.37 -6.50
C LEU A 8 -0.08 -2.01 -6.92
N LEU A 9 -0.52 -0.79 -6.59
CA LEU A 9 -1.84 -0.29 -7.00
C LEU A 9 -1.95 -0.20 -8.53
N LYS A 10 -0.90 0.28 -9.20
CA LYS A 10 -0.89 0.40 -10.66
C LYS A 10 -0.96 -0.96 -11.35
N HIS A 11 -0.35 -1.98 -10.76
CA HIS A 11 -0.37 -3.33 -11.28
C HIS A 11 -1.78 -3.95 -11.16
N ALA A 12 -2.45 -3.77 -10.02
CA ALA A 12 -3.82 -4.24 -9.83
C ALA A 12 -4.81 -3.57 -10.80
N GLU A 13 -4.62 -2.28 -11.10
CA GLU A 13 -5.40 -1.57 -12.13
C GLU A 13 -5.21 -2.20 -13.52
N ALA A 14 -3.98 -2.57 -13.89
CA ALA A 14 -3.68 -3.16 -15.19
C ALA A 14 -4.37 -4.50 -15.42
N PHE A 15 -4.42 -5.38 -14.39
CA PHE A 15 -5.13 -6.66 -14.51
C PHE A 15 -6.62 -6.48 -14.75
N ARG A 16 -7.24 -5.55 -14.02
CA ARG A 16 -8.66 -5.25 -14.21
C ARG A 16 -8.95 -4.70 -15.59
N TYR A 17 -8.09 -3.78 -16.07
CA TYR A 17 -8.18 -3.24 -17.42
C TYR A 17 -8.13 -4.35 -18.48
N VAL A 18 -7.16 -5.28 -18.41
CA VAL A 18 -7.04 -6.38 -19.38
C VAL A 18 -8.29 -7.29 -19.36
N ALA A 19 -8.83 -7.58 -18.19
CA ALA A 19 -10.05 -8.39 -18.05
C ALA A 19 -11.27 -7.71 -18.68
N ASP A 20 -11.45 -6.41 -18.42
CA ASP A 20 -12.54 -5.59 -18.98
C ASP A 20 -12.47 -5.56 -20.52
N TYR A 21 -11.28 -5.50 -21.12
CA TYR A 21 -11.12 -5.55 -22.58
C TYR A 21 -11.42 -6.92 -23.19
N SER A 22 -11.25 -7.98 -22.41
CA SER A 22 -11.42 -9.35 -22.87
C SER A 22 -12.85 -9.86 -22.65
N ASP A 23 -13.75 -9.03 -22.10
CA ASP A 23 -15.10 -9.38 -21.62
C ASP A 23 -15.10 -10.62 -20.71
N ASN A 24 -13.98 -10.82 -20.01
CA ASN A 24 -13.69 -11.98 -19.18
C ASN A 24 -13.55 -11.54 -17.72
N ALA A 25 -13.78 -12.48 -16.80
CA ALA A 25 -13.34 -12.28 -15.43
C ALA A 25 -11.81 -12.21 -15.37
N VAL A 26 -11.28 -11.52 -14.35
CA VAL A 26 -9.85 -11.60 -14.03
C VAL A 26 -9.49 -13.06 -13.74
N ASP A 27 -8.40 -13.54 -14.33
CA ASP A 27 -7.91 -14.89 -14.08
C ASP A 27 -7.65 -15.12 -12.58
N LEU A 28 -7.89 -16.35 -12.10
CA LEU A 28 -7.77 -16.64 -10.67
C LEU A 28 -6.34 -16.42 -10.13
N ALA A 29 -5.31 -16.68 -10.94
CA ALA A 29 -3.92 -16.44 -10.56
C ALA A 29 -3.63 -14.93 -10.47
N ASP A 30 -4.14 -14.15 -11.42
CA ASP A 30 -4.02 -12.69 -11.41
C ASP A 30 -4.79 -12.08 -10.24
N ALA A 31 -6.01 -12.57 -9.96
CA ALA A 31 -6.81 -12.16 -8.82
C ALA A 31 -6.10 -12.45 -7.49
N ARG A 32 -5.46 -13.63 -7.36
CA ARG A 32 -4.64 -13.96 -6.20
C ARG A 32 -3.48 -12.97 -6.04
N ASN A 33 -2.76 -12.70 -7.12
CA ASN A 33 -1.65 -11.75 -7.12
C ASN A 33 -2.11 -10.34 -6.72
N MET A 34 -3.27 -9.89 -7.20
CA MET A 34 -3.88 -8.62 -6.80
C MET A 34 -4.14 -8.55 -5.29
N VAL A 35 -4.64 -9.64 -4.69
CA VAL A 35 -4.90 -9.71 -3.24
C VAL A 35 -3.60 -9.65 -2.44
N GLU A 36 -2.59 -10.45 -2.81
CA GLU A 36 -1.28 -10.47 -2.13
C GLU A 36 -0.57 -9.10 -2.17
N GLN A 37 -0.68 -8.40 -3.31
CA GLN A 37 -0.16 -7.04 -3.46
C GLN A 37 -0.94 -6.02 -2.62
N ALA A 38 -2.26 -6.15 -2.53
CA ALA A 38 -3.10 -5.28 -1.70
C ALA A 38 -2.80 -5.45 -0.20
N GLU A 39 -2.61 -6.69 0.27
CA GLU A 39 -2.20 -6.98 1.64
C GLU A 39 -0.86 -6.31 1.97
N SER A 40 0.12 -6.44 1.08
CA SER A 40 1.43 -5.81 1.22
C SER A 40 1.34 -4.28 1.29
N PHE A 41 0.49 -3.68 0.45
CA PHE A 41 0.23 -2.25 0.48
C PHE A 41 -0.37 -1.79 1.81
N VAL A 42 -1.40 -2.49 2.32
CA VAL A 42 -2.04 -2.16 3.60
C VAL A 42 -1.06 -2.27 4.76
N ALA A 43 -0.20 -3.30 4.76
CA ALA A 43 0.85 -3.47 5.76
C ALA A 43 1.83 -2.28 5.78
N ILE A 44 2.25 -1.80 4.59
CA ILE A 44 3.11 -0.62 4.46
C ILE A 44 2.41 0.63 4.99
N VAL A 45 1.14 0.85 4.62
CA VAL A 45 0.37 2.02 5.07
C VAL A 45 0.21 2.01 6.59
N ARG A 46 -0.13 0.86 7.19
CA ARG A 46 -0.20 0.71 8.65
C ARG A 46 1.12 1.04 9.32
N SER A 47 2.23 0.49 8.83
CA SER A 47 3.56 0.78 9.37
C SER A 47 3.92 2.27 9.32
N ILE A 48 3.49 2.99 8.28
CA ILE A 48 3.70 4.44 8.16
C ILE A 48 2.84 5.21 9.18
N LEU A 49 1.60 4.80 9.38
CA LEU A 49 0.67 5.45 10.31
C LEU A 49 1.01 5.16 11.78
N GLU A 50 1.58 4.00 12.06
CA GLU A 50 1.99 3.56 13.40
C GLU A 50 3.37 4.09 13.80
N ARG A 51 4.13 4.72 12.89
CA ARG A 51 5.38 5.39 13.24
C ARG A 51 5.07 6.63 14.07
N PRO A 52 5.53 6.72 15.34
CA PRO A 52 5.42 7.94 16.11
C PRO A 52 6.25 9.05 15.46
N ASP A 53 5.76 10.29 15.57
CA ASP A 53 6.43 11.48 15.08
C ASP A 53 7.78 11.64 15.80
N PRO A 54 8.93 11.60 15.11
CA PRO A 54 10.24 11.72 15.74
C PRO A 54 10.47 13.10 16.40
N ASP A 55 9.65 14.10 16.07
CA ASP A 55 9.79 15.48 16.55
C ASP A 55 8.84 15.81 17.73
N GLY A 56 8.02 14.85 18.18
CA GLY A 56 7.01 15.06 19.22
C GLY A 56 7.54 15.17 20.66
N GLU A 57 8.83 14.93 20.91
CA GLU A 57 9.37 14.83 22.27
C GLU A 57 10.72 15.55 22.46
N GLN A 58 10.73 16.85 22.20
CA GLN A 58 11.73 17.76 22.79
C GLN A 58 11.04 19.07 23.23
N ALA A 59 10.35 19.03 24.37
CA ALA A 59 10.23 20.23 25.19
C ALA A 59 11.51 20.31 26.05
N PRO A 60 12.38 21.32 25.85
CA PRO A 60 13.61 21.43 26.62
C PRO A 60 13.27 21.75 28.08
N GLY A 61 13.97 21.07 28.97
CA GLY A 61 13.72 21.11 30.40
C GLY A 61 13.74 22.53 30.98
N MET A 62 12.68 22.85 31.70
CA MET A 62 12.72 23.90 32.73
C MET A 62 13.02 23.21 34.06
N LYS A 63 14.25 23.40 34.56
CA LYS A 63 14.67 23.07 35.92
C LYS A 63 15.44 24.27 36.49
N PRO A 64 15.45 24.49 37.80
CA PRO A 64 14.41 24.30 38.81
C PRO A 64 13.60 25.58 39.09
#